data_AF-A0A3D2W8T2-F1
#
_entry.id   AF-A0A3D2W8T2-F1
#
_cell.length_a   1.000
_cell.length_b   1.000
_cell.length_c   1.000
_cell.angle_alpha   90.00
_cell.angle_beta   90.00
_cell.angle_gamma   90.00
#
_symmetry.space_group_name_H-M   'P 1'
#
loop_
_entity.id
_entity.type
_entity.pdbx_description
1 polymer ?
#
loop_
_entity_poly.entity_id
_entity_poly.type
_entity_poly.pdbx_seq_one_letter_code
_entity_poly.pdbx_strand_id
1 'polypeptide(L)'
;MNLFLTSNTIKKYGGSDYIEIQYCRLSSSLKTIVSVDSIRFKKEDSLFVRGDDMNLFYEQYCGIFGNGFYNNEKCGTMDLCGINYYPPASVTVILKELMTQKPLDYETLADWLKQASETNGIYILGE
;
A
#
# COMPACT_ATOMS: atom_id res chain seq x y z
N MET A 1 -19.12 1.64 4.79
CA MET A 1 -18.48 1.21 3.53
C MET A 1 -17.09 0.74 3.89
N ASN A 2 -16.71 -0.46 3.49
CA ASN A 2 -15.36 -0.97 3.74
C ASN A 2 -14.54 -0.64 2.50
N LEU A 3 -13.47 0.12 2.67
CA LEU A 3 -12.60 0.52 1.57
C LEU A 3 -11.56 -0.57 1.29
N PHE A 4 -11.09 -1.23 2.35
CA PHE A 4 -10.09 -2.28 2.23
C PHE A 4 -10.74 -3.67 2.19
N LEU A 5 -10.30 -4.46 1.22
CA LEU A 5 -10.69 -5.84 1.00
C LEU A 5 -9.51 -6.77 1.30
N THR A 6 -9.82 -8.04 1.59
CA THR A 6 -8.80 -9.09 1.78
C THR A 6 -8.64 -9.93 0.50
N SER A 7 -7.55 -10.69 0.40
CA SER A 7 -7.34 -11.69 -0.67
C SER A 7 -8.55 -12.63 -0.86
N ASN A 8 -9.11 -13.14 0.26
CA ASN A 8 -10.29 -14.01 0.21
C ASN A 8 -11.53 -13.31 -0.35
N THR A 9 -11.64 -12.01 -0.12
CA THR A 9 -12.74 -11.19 -0.62
C THR A 9 -12.62 -10.99 -2.14
N ILE A 10 -11.45 -10.57 -2.63
CA ILE A 10 -11.25 -10.33 -4.07
C ILE A 10 -11.33 -11.61 -4.91
N LYS A 11 -10.90 -12.77 -4.38
CA LYS A 11 -11.05 -14.07 -5.05
C LYS A 11 -12.51 -14.46 -5.31
N LYS A 12 -13.43 -14.02 -4.45
CA LYS A 12 -14.87 -14.28 -4.61
C LYS A 12 -15.52 -13.33 -5.61
N TYR A 13 -15.11 -12.07 -5.62
CA TYR A 13 -15.66 -11.06 -6.53
C TYR A 13 -15.10 -11.18 -7.96
N GLY A 14 -13.87 -11.69 -8.12
CA GLY A 14 -13.17 -11.70 -9.40
C GLY A 14 -12.64 -10.32 -9.78
N GLY A 15 -12.19 -10.18 -11.03
CA GLY A 15 -11.61 -8.93 -11.55
C GLY A 15 -10.10 -8.81 -11.35
N SER A 16 -9.52 -7.81 -12.00
CA SER A 16 -8.07 -7.53 -11.97
C SER A 16 -7.72 -6.10 -11.61
N ASP A 17 -8.71 -5.21 -11.51
CA ASP A 17 -8.48 -3.77 -11.27
C ASP A 17 -8.52 -3.46 -9.77
N TYR A 18 -7.34 -3.50 -9.15
CA TYR A 18 -7.16 -3.26 -7.72
C TYR A 18 -5.89 -2.45 -7.47
N ILE A 19 -5.96 -1.61 -6.44
CA ILE A 19 -4.77 -1.12 -5.75
C ILE A 19 -4.43 -2.12 -4.65
N GLU A 20 -3.22 -2.64 -4.66
CA GLU A 20 -2.73 -3.58 -3.65
C GLU A 20 -1.79 -2.87 -2.66
N ILE A 21 -2.07 -3.06 -1.37
CA ILE A 21 -1.18 -2.68 -0.27
C ILE A 21 -0.58 -3.96 0.29
N GLN A 22 0.73 -4.12 0.12
CA GLN A 22 1.44 -5.36 0.49
C GLN A 22 2.71 -5.09 1.30
N TYR A 23 3.15 -6.05 2.10
CA TYR A 23 4.42 -5.92 2.82
C TYR A 23 5.62 -6.10 1.89
N CYS A 24 6.67 -5.31 2.12
CA CYS A 24 7.97 -5.53 1.51
C CYS A 24 8.78 -6.53 2.34
N ARG A 25 9.18 -7.64 1.71
CA ARG A 25 10.00 -8.69 2.34
C ARG A 25 11.40 -8.80 1.74
N LEU A 26 11.71 -7.97 0.75
CA LEU A 26 13.00 -7.98 0.08
C LEU A 26 14.01 -7.22 0.93
N SER A 27 15.07 -7.91 1.35
CA SER A 27 16.26 -7.26 1.92
C SER A 27 17.29 -7.05 0.81
N SER A 28 17.17 -5.92 0.10
CA SER A 28 17.98 -5.63 -1.08
C SER A 28 18.17 -4.12 -1.28
N SER A 29 18.85 -3.74 -2.36
CA SER A 29 18.99 -2.34 -2.77
C SER A 29 17.64 -1.72 -3.13
N LEU A 30 17.52 -0.39 -2.99
CA LEU A 30 16.31 0.34 -3.38
C LEU A 30 15.91 0.01 -4.82
N LYS A 31 16.85 0.10 -5.77
CA LYS A 31 16.65 -0.28 -7.17
C LYS A 31 16.00 -1.65 -7.36
N THR A 32 16.40 -2.66 -6.58
CA THR A 32 15.80 -4.00 -6.65
C THR A 32 14.40 -4.01 -6.05
N ILE A 33 14.22 -3.37 -4.89
CA ILE A 33 12.94 -3.24 -4.17
C ILE A 33 11.87 -2.60 -5.05
N VAL A 34 12.21 -1.52 -5.76
CA VAL A 34 11.26 -0.78 -6.61
C VAL A 34 11.20 -1.29 -8.06
N SER A 35 11.91 -2.37 -8.40
CA SER A 35 11.87 -2.95 -9.74
C SER A 35 10.56 -3.69 -9.97
N VAL A 36 9.95 -3.48 -11.14
CA VAL A 36 8.74 -4.19 -11.59
C VAL A 36 8.95 -5.71 -11.55
N ASP A 37 10.14 -6.18 -11.93
CA ASP A 37 10.46 -7.61 -11.97
C ASP A 37 10.44 -8.28 -10.58
N SER A 38 10.57 -7.48 -9.52
CA SER A 38 10.56 -7.94 -8.13
C SER A 38 9.17 -7.98 -7.51
N ILE A 39 8.18 -7.33 -8.14
CA ILE A 39 6.81 -7.27 -7.63
C ILE A 39 6.05 -8.55 -7.99
N ARG A 40 5.31 -9.07 -7.02
CA ARG A 40 4.39 -10.20 -7.20
C ARG A 40 3.09 -9.82 -6.53
N PHE A 41 2.06 -9.61 -7.34
CA PHE A 41 0.74 -9.18 -6.89
C PHE A 41 -0.02 -10.31 -6.17
N LYS A 42 -1.16 -9.92 -5.60
CA LYS A 42 -2.18 -10.76 -4.98
C LYS A 42 -1.64 -11.58 -3.81
N LYS A 43 -0.89 -10.95 -2.90
CA LYS A 43 -0.47 -11.63 -1.67
C LYS A 43 -1.66 -11.89 -0.76
N GLU A 44 -1.65 -13.03 -0.07
CA GLU A 44 -2.75 -13.44 0.81
C GLU A 44 -2.99 -12.49 1.97
N ASP A 45 -1.91 -11.83 2.40
CA ASP A 45 -1.87 -10.91 3.51
C ASP A 45 -1.90 -9.45 3.06
N SER A 46 -2.19 -9.16 1.79
CA SER A 46 -2.39 -7.80 1.32
C SER A 46 -3.78 -7.26 1.65
N LEU A 47 -3.88 -5.93 1.70
CA LEU A 47 -5.14 -5.23 1.55
C LEU A 47 -5.33 -4.79 0.11
N PHE A 48 -6.59 -4.73 -0.32
CA PHE A 48 -6.94 -4.34 -1.69
C PHE A 48 -8.00 -3.24 -1.68
N VAL A 49 -7.89 -2.29 -2.59
CA VAL A 49 -8.93 -1.31 -2.91
C VAL A 49 -9.36 -1.54 -4.35
N ARG A 50 -10.66 -1.52 -4.63
CA ARG A 50 -11.15 -1.65 -6.02
C ARG A 50 -10.73 -0.45 -6.85
N GLY A 51 -10.47 -0.65 -8.15
CA GLY A 51 -10.22 0.45 -9.08
C GLY A 51 -11.34 1.52 -9.09
N ASP A 52 -12.60 1.10 -8.99
CA ASP A 52 -13.75 2.01 -8.89
C ASP A 52 -13.68 2.94 -7.66
N ASP A 53 -12.99 2.51 -6.60
CA ASP A 53 -12.82 3.26 -5.34
C ASP A 53 -11.47 4.00 -5.27
N MET A 54 -10.66 3.96 -6.34
CA MET A 54 -9.31 4.56 -6.41
C MET A 54 -9.31 6.06 -6.08
N ASN A 55 -10.28 6.81 -6.62
CA ASN A 55 -10.37 8.25 -6.38
C ASN A 55 -10.66 8.56 -4.91
N LEU A 56 -11.56 7.78 -4.30
CA LEU A 56 -11.89 7.93 -2.89
C LEU A 56 -10.68 7.57 -2.01
N PHE A 57 -9.99 6.49 -2.33
CA PHE A 57 -8.76 6.12 -1.62
C PHE A 57 -7.72 7.23 -1.73
N TYR A 58 -7.48 7.79 -2.91
CA TYR A 58 -6.53 8.90 -3.06
C TYR A 58 -6.94 10.12 -2.25
N GLU A 59 -8.19 10.57 -2.33
CA GLU A 59 -8.68 11.72 -1.57
C GLU A 59 -8.47 11.55 -0.06
N GLN A 60 -8.73 10.36 0.45
CA GLN A 60 -8.65 10.05 1.88
C GLN A 60 -7.21 9.80 2.38
N TYR A 61 -6.33 9.26 1.53
CA TYR A 61 -5.05 8.71 1.96
C TYR A 61 -3.81 9.38 1.34
N CYS A 62 -3.94 10.23 0.31
CA CYS A 62 -2.80 10.88 -0.33
C CYS A 62 -1.97 11.74 0.63
N GLY A 63 -2.63 12.41 1.60
CA GLY A 63 -1.96 13.22 2.62
C GLY A 63 -1.27 12.42 3.72
N ILE A 64 -1.56 11.12 3.84
CA ILE A 64 -0.98 10.20 4.83
C ILE A 64 0.24 9.49 4.24
N PHE A 65 0.13 9.07 2.98
CA PHE A 65 1.19 8.39 2.25
C PHE A 65 2.00 9.39 1.41
N GLY A 66 2.92 10.07 2.09
CA GLY A 66 3.90 10.95 1.45
C GLY A 66 5.25 10.26 1.22
N ASN A 67 5.96 10.70 0.19
CA ASN A 67 7.36 10.34 -0.11
C ASN A 67 7.60 8.83 -0.35
N GLY A 68 6.66 8.15 -1.02
CA GLY A 68 6.89 6.79 -1.50
C GLY A 68 7.93 6.79 -2.62
N PHE A 69 8.81 5.77 -2.66
CA PHE A 69 9.80 5.60 -3.73
C PHE A 69 9.21 4.86 -4.92
N TYR A 70 9.42 5.42 -6.11
CA TYR A 70 8.98 4.86 -7.39
C TYR A 70 10.03 3.95 -8.01
N ASN A 71 9.67 3.29 -9.12
CA ASN A 71 10.56 2.43 -9.89
C ASN A 71 11.85 3.12 -10.40
N ASN A 72 11.82 4.45 -10.54
CA ASN A 72 12.95 5.28 -10.95
C ASN A 72 13.76 5.84 -9.76
N GLU A 73 13.53 5.31 -8.56
CA GLU A 73 14.18 5.66 -7.29
C GLU A 73 13.92 7.10 -6.80
N LYS A 74 13.11 7.89 -7.53
CA LYS A 74 12.59 9.17 -7.03
C LYS A 74 11.47 8.92 -6.03
N CYS A 75 11.15 9.94 -5.24
CA CYS A 75 10.04 9.89 -4.31
C CYS A 75 9.07 11.07 -4.49
N GLY A 76 7.84 10.89 -4.02
CA GLY A 76 6.82 11.93 -4.05
C GLY A 76 5.45 11.44 -3.57
N THR A 77 4.39 12.03 -4.12
CA THR A 77 3.00 11.65 -3.85
C THR A 77 2.68 10.27 -4.40
N MET A 78 1.65 9.62 -3.85
CA MET A 78 1.23 8.31 -4.30
C MET A 78 0.92 8.27 -5.82
N ASP A 79 1.55 7.33 -6.52
CA ASP A 79 1.26 6.95 -7.91
C ASP A 79 0.33 5.73 -7.91
N LEU A 80 -0.95 5.95 -8.15
CA LEU A 80 -1.97 4.90 -8.08
C LEU A 80 -1.86 3.84 -9.20
N CYS A 81 -1.06 4.13 -10.24
CA CYS A 81 -0.85 3.22 -11.37
C CYS A 81 0.57 2.64 -11.37
N GLY A 82 1.35 2.85 -10.31
CA GLY A 82 2.75 2.51 -10.24
C GLY A 82 3.15 1.80 -8.95
N ILE A 83 4.46 1.82 -8.68
CA ILE A 83 5.05 1.26 -7.47
C ILE A 83 5.32 2.40 -6.50
N ASN A 84 4.86 2.25 -5.26
CA ASN A 84 5.17 3.18 -4.17
C ASN A 84 5.74 2.38 -3.01
N TYR A 85 7.05 2.43 -2.82
CA TYR A 85 7.70 1.76 -1.70
C TYR A 85 7.87 2.71 -0.52
N TYR A 86 7.48 2.26 0.67
CA TYR A 86 7.67 2.98 1.92
C TYR A 86 8.57 2.17 2.85
N PRO A 87 9.78 2.66 3.20
CA PRO A 87 10.69 1.95 4.08
C PRO A 87 10.15 1.86 5.53
N PRO A 88 10.73 1.00 6.38
CA PRO A 88 10.28 0.83 7.77
C PRO A 88 10.12 2.14 8.56
N ALA A 89 11.03 3.10 8.36
CA ALA A 89 10.97 4.41 9.01
C ALA A 89 9.69 5.19 8.62
N SER A 90 9.23 5.07 7.38
CA SER A 90 8.01 5.72 6.89
C SER A 90 6.75 5.08 7.48
N VAL A 91 6.75 3.77 7.76
CA VAL A 91 5.59 3.07 8.34
C VAL A 91 5.18 3.68 9.68
N THR A 92 6.16 4.06 10.51
CA THR A 92 5.88 4.70 11.81
C THR A 92 5.22 6.07 11.64
N VAL A 93 5.68 6.86 10.65
CA VAL A 93 5.10 8.16 10.33
C VAL A 93 3.69 8.00 9.77
N ILE A 94 3.49 7.08 8.83
CA ILE A 94 2.19 6.75 8.24
C ILE A 94 1.20 6.35 9.33
N LEU A 95 1.59 5.46 10.25
CA LEU A 95 0.72 5.03 11.34
C LEU A 95 0.32 6.21 12.24
N LYS A 96 1.25 7.11 12.55
CA LYS A 96 0.96 8.32 13.34
C LYS A 96 -0.04 9.24 12.62
N GLU A 97 0.17 9.50 11.34
CA GLU A 97 -0.73 10.33 10.52
C GLU A 97 -2.12 9.68 10.41
N LEU A 98 -2.17 8.37 10.19
CA LEU A 98 -3.40 7.60 10.12
C LEU A 98 -4.23 7.71 11.41
N MET A 99 -3.59 7.60 12.58
CA MET A 99 -4.25 7.75 13.87
C MET A 99 -4.68 9.19 14.19
N THR A 100 -4.07 10.17 13.52
CA THR A 100 -4.39 11.59 13.69
C THR A 100 -5.56 12.00 12.79
N GLN A 101 -5.48 11.66 11.51
CA GLN A 101 -6.44 12.08 10.48
C GLN A 101 -7.71 11.21 10.48
N LYS A 102 -7.58 9.92 10.86
CA LYS A 102 -8.67 8.94 10.93
C LYS A 102 -9.58 8.94 9.68
N PRO A 103 -9.01 8.76 8.48
CA PRO A 103 -9.79 8.66 7.25
C PRO A 103 -10.75 7.47 7.26
N LEU A 104 -11.59 7.37 6.24
CA LEU A 104 -12.49 6.22 6.08
C LEU A 104 -11.74 4.89 6.19
N ASP A 105 -12.21 3.99 7.07
CA ASP A 105 -11.66 2.63 7.25
C ASP A 105 -10.20 2.58 7.77
N TYR A 106 -9.76 3.64 8.46
CA TYR A 106 -8.40 3.75 8.97
C TYR A 106 -8.00 2.64 9.95
N GLU A 107 -8.95 2.09 10.72
CA GLU A 107 -8.69 1.04 11.72
C GLU A 107 -8.19 -0.24 11.05
N THR A 108 -8.79 -0.64 9.93
CA THR A 108 -8.39 -1.79 9.14
C THR A 108 -6.94 -1.65 8.66
N LEU A 109 -6.58 -0.49 8.11
CA LEU A 109 -5.21 -0.22 7.67
C LEU A 109 -4.25 -0.12 8.87
N ALA A 110 -4.66 0.49 9.98
CA ALA A 110 -3.81 0.64 11.16
C ALA A 110 -3.46 -0.72 11.78
N ASP A 111 -4.44 -1.61 11.91
CA ASP A 111 -4.23 -2.96 12.45
C ASP A 111 -3.39 -3.83 11.53
N TRP A 112 -3.51 -3.62 10.21
CA TRP A 112 -2.62 -4.23 9.24
C TRP A 112 -1.18 -3.69 9.36
N LEU A 113 -0.99 -2.37 9.39
CA LEU A 113 0.33 -1.73 9.51
C LEU A 113 1.07 -2.09 10.81
N LYS A 114 0.36 -2.35 11.92
CA LYS A 114 0.96 -2.82 13.17
C LYS A 114 1.70 -4.16 13.00
N GLN A 115 1.31 -4.98 12.03
CA GLN A 115 1.99 -6.24 11.72
C GLN A 115 3.21 -6.04 10.81
N ALA A 116 3.41 -4.84 10.24
CA ALA A 116 4.56 -4.51 9.39
C ALA A 116 5.88 -4.35 10.17
N SER A 117 5.88 -4.43 11.51
CA SER A 117 7.08 -4.24 12.33
C SER A 117 8.20 -5.23 12.03
N GLU A 118 7.88 -6.36 11.39
CA GLU A 118 8.83 -7.42 11.01
C GLU A 118 9.22 -7.38 9.53
N THR A 119 8.76 -6.38 8.77
CA THR A 119 8.93 -6.33 7.32
C THR A 119 9.91 -5.22 6.93
N ASN A 120 10.46 -5.29 5.72
CA ASN A 120 11.32 -4.24 5.18
C ASN A 120 10.49 -3.08 4.59
N GLY A 121 9.40 -2.70 5.27
CA GLY A 121 8.46 -1.69 4.82
C GLY A 121 7.25 -2.27 4.08
N ILE A 122 6.61 -1.43 3.27
CA ILE A 122 5.37 -1.76 2.56
C ILE A 122 5.40 -1.19 1.13
N TYR A 123 4.49 -1.68 0.29
CA TYR A 123 4.20 -1.13 -1.02
C TYR A 123 2.74 -0.70 -1.12
N ILE A 124 2.48 0.30 -1.96
CA ILE A 124 1.18 0.52 -2.61
C ILE A 124 1.42 0.34 -4.12
N LEU A 125 0.63 -0.52 -4.75
CA LEU A 125 0.78 -0.93 -6.13
C LEU A 125 -0.52 -0.73 -6.90
N GLY A 126 -0.46 -0.20 -8.11
CA GLY A 126 -1.54 -0.36 -9.10
C GLY A 126 -1.37 -1.66 -9.88
N GLU A 127 -2.42 -2.48 -9.99
CA GLU A 127 -2.51 -3.67 -10.86
C GLU A 127 -3.34 -3.40 -12.13
#